data_AF-G9WQM0-F1
#
_entry.id   AF-G9WQM0-F1
#
_cell.length_a   1.000
_cell.length_b   1.000
_cell.length_c   1.000
_cell.angle_alpha   90.00
_cell.angle_beta   90.00
_cell.angle_gamma   90.00
#
_symmetry.space_group_name_H-M   'P 1'
#
loop_
_entity.id
_entity.type
_entity.pdbx_description
1 polymer ?
#
loop_
_entity_poly.entity_id
_entity_poly.type
_entity_poly.pdbx_seq_one_letter_code
_entity_poly.pdbx_strand_id
1 'polypeptide(L)'
;MVIHIQDFAGKEQFQSMLCDWALATGLEAMVQSQDTKVTYFANAEKKEPGKADALERRSQEFGSSSIQADLQYEGEKIATIYLKKGLCDDSEKEKAALKLLVFSMEQFMLADCSELRFREFADKLSDGIKETQNLVKDIRKSTNDLKSIQSRQKILALNANIEAARAGEHGKGFGVVADEVGRLSDSSSAVNEKISAVVKRISEVVISLSGEEIEEQA
;
A
#
# COMPACT_ATOMS: atom_id res chain seq x y z
N MET A 1 -3.19 -0.09 -11.17
CA MET A 1 -4.49 0.34 -10.63
C MET A 1 -4.96 1.44 -11.55
N VAL A 2 -6.08 1.24 -12.26
CA VAL A 2 -6.65 2.28 -13.13
C VAL A 2 -7.35 3.27 -12.21
N ILE A 3 -6.98 4.53 -12.30
CA ILE A 3 -7.60 5.60 -11.52
C ILE A 3 -8.78 6.12 -12.31
N HIS A 4 -9.95 6.13 -11.66
CA HIS A 4 -11.18 6.65 -12.25
C HIS A 4 -11.50 8.00 -11.61
N ILE A 5 -12.21 8.86 -12.35
CA ILE A 5 -12.75 10.10 -11.76
C ILE A 5 -13.61 9.79 -10.52
N GLN A 6 -14.20 8.59 -10.44
CA GLN A 6 -14.96 8.06 -9.29
C GLN A 6 -14.18 8.09 -7.97
N ASP A 7 -12.85 7.95 -8.02
CA ASP A 7 -11.98 7.95 -6.84
C ASP A 7 -11.90 9.35 -6.18
N PHE A 8 -12.29 10.40 -6.92
CA PHE A 8 -12.28 11.80 -6.50
C PHE A 8 -13.70 12.40 -6.46
N ALA A 9 -14.57 11.89 -7.33
CA ALA A 9 -15.98 12.21 -7.52
C ALA A 9 -16.82 12.25 -6.23
N GLY A 10 -16.52 11.35 -5.28
CA GLY A 10 -17.22 11.29 -4.00
C GLY A 10 -16.86 12.40 -3.02
N LYS A 11 -15.88 13.26 -3.35
CA LYS A 11 -15.36 14.29 -2.45
C LYS A 11 -16.05 15.62 -2.72
N GLU A 12 -16.66 16.20 -1.70
CA GLU A 12 -17.30 17.52 -1.75
C GLU A 12 -16.36 18.61 -2.31
N GLN A 13 -15.05 18.46 -2.11
CA GLN A 13 -14.01 19.36 -2.60
C GLN A 13 -13.94 19.43 -4.13
N PHE A 14 -14.14 18.32 -4.85
CA PHE A 14 -14.11 18.31 -6.31
C PHE A 14 -15.25 19.16 -6.90
N GLN A 15 -16.47 18.95 -6.38
CA GLN A 15 -17.63 19.76 -6.76
C GLN A 15 -17.48 21.21 -6.29
N SER A 16 -16.91 21.45 -5.11
CA SER A 16 -16.67 22.81 -4.59
C SER A 16 -15.73 23.59 -5.52
N MET A 17 -14.61 22.99 -5.95
CA MET A 17 -13.66 23.64 -6.87
C MET A 17 -14.34 24.03 -8.20
N LEU A 18 -15.17 23.15 -8.74
CA LEU A 18 -15.92 23.41 -9.97
C LEU A 18 -16.94 24.55 -9.78
N CYS A 19 -17.66 24.55 -8.65
CA CYS A 19 -18.60 25.61 -8.27
C CYS A 19 -17.91 26.97 -8.05
N ASP A 20 -16.81 27.00 -7.29
CA ASP A 20 -16.08 28.23 -6.99
C ASP A 20 -15.48 28.84 -8.26
N TRP A 21 -14.97 27.99 -9.16
CA TRP A 21 -14.52 28.43 -10.48
C TRP A 21 -15.66 29.02 -11.31
N ALA A 22 -16.84 28.36 -11.34
CA ALA A 22 -17.99 28.83 -12.10
C ALA A 22 -18.52 30.17 -11.55
N LEU A 23 -18.53 30.35 -10.23
CA LEU A 23 -18.87 31.60 -9.57
C LEU A 23 -17.87 32.72 -9.91
N ALA A 24 -16.57 32.43 -9.89
CA ALA A 24 -15.52 33.41 -10.13
C ALA A 24 -15.45 33.87 -11.60
N THR A 25 -15.75 32.96 -12.54
CA THR A 25 -15.65 33.22 -13.98
C THR A 25 -16.98 33.62 -14.62
N GLY A 26 -18.10 33.31 -13.97
CA GLY A 26 -19.44 33.44 -14.56
C GLY A 26 -19.75 32.40 -15.64
N LEU A 27 -18.88 31.39 -15.81
CA LEU A 27 -18.99 30.39 -16.88
C LEU A 27 -19.71 29.12 -16.40
N GLU A 28 -20.22 28.34 -17.35
CA GLU A 28 -20.84 27.04 -17.08
C GLU A 28 -19.94 25.91 -17.58
N ALA A 29 -19.59 24.99 -16.69
CA ALA A 29 -18.76 23.83 -17.02
C ALA A 29 -19.44 22.53 -16.58
N MET A 30 -19.22 21.49 -17.39
CA MET A 30 -19.65 20.14 -17.13
C MET A 30 -18.44 19.20 -17.21
N VAL A 31 -18.25 18.31 -16.27
CA VAL A 31 -17.17 17.32 -16.28
C VAL A 31 -17.81 15.94 -16.44
N GLN A 32 -17.39 15.18 -17.45
CA GLN A 32 -17.94 13.86 -17.73
C GLN A 32 -16.85 12.80 -17.69
N SER A 33 -17.08 11.72 -16.95
CA SER A 33 -16.21 10.55 -16.92
C SER A 33 -16.12 9.87 -18.29
N GLN A 34 -15.04 9.13 -18.53
CA GLN A 34 -14.90 8.33 -19.76
C GLN A 34 -15.99 7.27 -19.93
N ASP A 35 -16.45 6.66 -18.82
CA ASP A 35 -17.53 5.68 -18.83
C ASP A 35 -18.92 6.34 -18.85
N THR A 36 -18.99 7.67 -18.91
CA THR A 36 -20.20 8.52 -18.89
C THR A 36 -21.11 8.34 -17.67
N LYS A 37 -20.72 7.51 -16.70
CA LYS A 37 -21.51 7.21 -15.48
C LYS A 37 -21.49 8.35 -14.48
N VAL A 38 -20.45 9.17 -14.49
CA VAL A 38 -20.27 10.27 -13.55
C VAL A 38 -20.20 11.57 -14.32
N THR A 39 -21.11 12.48 -14.00
CA THR A 39 -21.13 13.82 -14.56
C THR A 39 -21.22 14.84 -13.42
N TYR A 40 -20.45 15.92 -13.54
CA TYR A 40 -20.50 17.08 -12.67
C TYR A 40 -20.89 18.30 -13.48
N PHE A 41 -21.52 19.26 -12.82
CA PHE A 41 -21.92 20.50 -13.43
C PHE A 41 -21.77 21.65 -12.44
N ALA A 42 -21.31 22.79 -12.92
CA ALA A 42 -21.38 24.04 -12.19
C ALA A 42 -21.76 25.21 -13.10
N ASN A 43 -22.43 26.18 -12.50
CA ASN A 43 -22.76 27.48 -13.09
C ASN A 43 -22.63 28.60 -12.04
N ALA A 44 -22.78 29.84 -12.50
CA ALA A 44 -22.68 31.02 -11.67
C ALA A 44 -23.79 31.19 -10.61
N GLU A 45 -24.82 30.32 -10.58
CA GLU A 45 -26.00 30.47 -9.71
C GLU A 45 -25.99 29.54 -8.48
N LYS A 46 -24.90 28.82 -8.17
CA LYS A 46 -24.84 27.87 -7.03
C LYS A 46 -25.99 26.84 -7.00
N LYS A 47 -26.55 26.46 -8.15
CA LYS A 47 -27.60 25.42 -8.20
C LYS A 47 -26.98 24.04 -8.00
N GLU A 48 -27.48 23.34 -6.98
CA GLU A 48 -27.16 21.95 -6.62
C GLU A 48 -27.06 21.01 -7.83
N PRO A 49 -26.29 19.90 -7.71
CA PRO A 49 -26.20 18.89 -8.75
C PRO A 49 -27.59 18.44 -9.17
N GLY A 50 -27.94 18.67 -10.44
CA GLY A 50 -29.23 18.24 -10.98
C GLY A 50 -29.40 16.74 -10.83
N LYS A 51 -30.62 16.28 -10.57
CA LYS A 51 -30.99 14.84 -10.67
C LYS A 51 -30.50 14.26 -12.00
N ALA A 52 -30.18 12.97 -12.04
CA ALA A 52 -29.60 12.28 -13.21
C ALA A 52 -30.24 12.67 -14.57
N ASP A 53 -31.57 12.77 -14.62
CA ASP A 53 -32.34 13.17 -15.81
C ASP A 53 -32.05 14.60 -16.32
N ALA A 54 -31.70 15.53 -15.42
CA ALA A 54 -31.34 16.91 -15.77
C ALA A 54 -29.89 16.98 -16.29
N LEU A 55 -29.04 16.06 -15.86
CA LEU A 55 -27.66 15.94 -16.30
C LEU A 55 -27.57 15.38 -17.72
N GLU A 56 -28.38 14.37 -18.06
CA GLU A 56 -28.45 13.83 -19.43
C GLU A 56 -28.91 14.87 -20.46
N ARG A 57 -29.91 15.70 -20.11
CA ARG A 57 -30.37 16.79 -20.98
C ARG A 57 -29.28 17.84 -21.20
N ARG A 58 -28.53 18.18 -20.15
CA ARG A 58 -27.39 19.11 -20.25
C ARG A 58 -26.25 18.54 -21.09
N SER A 59 -25.95 17.24 -21.00
CA SER A 59 -24.96 16.60 -21.88
C SER A 59 -25.25 16.81 -23.37
N GLN A 60 -26.52 16.86 -23.77
CA GLN A 60 -26.93 17.15 -25.15
C GLN A 60 -26.75 18.63 -25.53
N GLU A 61 -26.96 19.56 -24.59
CA GLU A 61 -26.80 21.02 -24.79
C GLU A 61 -25.34 21.43 -25.01
N PHE A 62 -24.39 20.78 -24.34
CA PHE A 62 -22.96 21.05 -24.52
C PHE A 62 -22.40 20.42 -25.82
N GLY A 63 -23.06 19.43 -26.41
CA GLY A 63 -22.52 18.64 -27.53
C GLY A 63 -22.26 19.38 -28.85
N SER A 64 -22.92 20.52 -29.11
CA SER A 64 -22.89 21.19 -30.42
C SER A 64 -22.12 22.53 -30.45
N SER A 65 -21.81 23.14 -29.30
CA SER A 65 -21.16 24.46 -29.26
C SER A 65 -20.20 24.68 -28.07
N SER A 66 -19.79 23.61 -27.37
CA SER A 66 -18.88 23.72 -26.22
C SER A 66 -17.40 23.75 -26.60
N ILE A 67 -16.59 24.38 -25.74
CA ILE A 67 -15.14 24.21 -25.73
C ILE A 67 -14.82 23.00 -24.85
N GLN A 68 -13.99 22.08 -25.34
CA GLN A 68 -13.64 20.85 -24.63
C GLN A 68 -12.20 20.89 -24.14
N ALA A 69 -11.96 20.31 -22.97
CA ALA A 69 -10.63 20.03 -22.48
C ALA A 69 -10.59 18.65 -21.81
N ASP A 70 -9.50 17.94 -21.99
CA ASP A 70 -9.29 16.65 -21.35
C ASP A 70 -8.75 16.87 -19.94
N LEU A 71 -9.32 16.14 -18.97
CA LEU A 71 -8.77 16.04 -17.64
C LEU A 71 -7.91 14.76 -17.60
N GLN A 72 -6.64 14.91 -17.24
CA GLN A 72 -5.68 13.80 -17.24
C GLN A 72 -5.10 13.55 -15.84
N TYR A 73 -4.73 12.29 -15.58
CA TYR A 73 -3.96 11.90 -14.41
C TYR A 73 -2.82 10.98 -14.86
N GLU A 74 -1.57 11.32 -14.52
CA GLU A 74 -0.36 10.58 -14.95
C GLU A 74 -0.28 10.33 -16.47
N GLY A 75 -0.87 11.22 -17.29
CA GLY A 75 -0.90 11.10 -18.76
C GLY A 75 -2.04 10.26 -19.31
N GLU A 76 -2.90 9.68 -18.46
CA GLU A 76 -4.13 9.01 -18.88
C GLU A 76 -5.33 9.96 -18.77
N LYS A 77 -6.15 10.00 -19.83
CA LYS A 77 -7.42 10.74 -19.80
C LYS A 77 -8.39 10.03 -18.86
N ILE A 78 -9.02 10.79 -17.98
CA ILE A 78 -9.96 10.27 -16.97
C ILE A 78 -11.36 10.88 -17.11
N ALA A 79 -11.44 12.10 -17.66
CA ALA A 79 -12.69 12.80 -17.91
C ALA A 79 -12.52 13.85 -19.03
N THR A 80 -13.65 14.37 -19.50
CA THR A 80 -13.70 15.50 -20.43
C THR A 80 -14.47 16.63 -19.76
N ILE A 81 -13.90 17.83 -19.75
CA ILE A 81 -14.55 19.06 -19.31
C ILE A 81 -15.14 19.76 -20.54
N TYR A 82 -16.42 20.08 -20.47
CA TYR A 82 -17.16 20.83 -21.46
C TYR A 82 -17.49 22.20 -20.89
N LEU A 83 -17.06 23.25 -21.58
CA LEU A 83 -17.39 24.63 -21.27
C LEU A 83 -18.47 25.12 -22.22
N LYS A 84 -19.56 25.66 -21.68
CA LYS A 84 -20.59 26.29 -22.49
C LYS A 84 -20.03 27.59 -23.03
N LYS A 85 -20.01 27.72 -24.36
CA LYS A 85 -19.53 28.94 -25.01
C LYS A 85 -20.45 30.12 -24.67
N GLY A 86 -19.87 31.20 -24.18
CA GLY A 86 -20.61 32.43 -23.93
C GLY A 86 -21.01 33.11 -25.23
N LEU A 87 -21.98 34.04 -25.13
CA LEU A 87 -22.36 34.94 -26.22
C LEU A 87 -21.31 36.05 -26.48
N CYS A 88 -20.21 36.08 -25.72
CA CYS A 88 -19.21 37.14 -25.74
C CYS A 88 -18.02 36.78 -26.64
N ASP A 89 -17.52 37.75 -27.39
CA ASP A 89 -16.50 37.59 -28.46
C ASP A 89 -15.07 37.25 -27.95
N ASP A 90 -14.91 37.05 -26.64
CA ASP A 90 -13.60 36.93 -25.97
C ASP A 90 -13.23 35.46 -25.71
N SER A 91 -13.17 34.68 -26.79
CA SER A 91 -12.89 33.23 -26.75
C SER A 91 -11.55 32.88 -26.07
N GLU A 92 -10.59 33.80 -26.05
CA GLU A 92 -9.29 33.58 -25.41
C GLU A 92 -9.38 33.60 -23.88
N LYS A 93 -10.22 34.47 -23.28
CA LYS A 93 -10.45 34.47 -21.83
C LYS A 93 -11.16 33.20 -21.36
N GLU A 94 -12.14 32.73 -22.12
CA GLU A 94 -12.85 31.47 -21.84
C GLU A 94 -11.90 30.26 -21.87
N LYS A 95 -11.02 30.18 -22.89
CA LYS A 95 -9.99 29.15 -22.98
C LYS A 95 -8.98 29.25 -21.83
N ALA A 96 -8.57 30.46 -21.44
CA ALA A 96 -7.64 30.66 -20.32
C ALA A 96 -8.26 30.20 -19.00
N ALA A 97 -9.53 30.56 -18.75
CA ALA A 97 -10.28 30.12 -17.58
C ALA A 97 -10.42 28.59 -17.53
N LEU A 98 -10.70 27.96 -18.67
CA LEU A 98 -10.79 26.51 -18.78
C LEU A 98 -9.44 25.83 -18.52
N LYS A 99 -8.33 26.37 -19.06
CA LYS A 99 -6.98 25.84 -18.79
C LYS A 99 -6.63 25.90 -17.30
N LEU A 100 -6.98 26.99 -16.62
CA LEU A 100 -6.76 27.14 -15.18
C LEU A 100 -7.60 26.15 -14.37
N LEU A 101 -8.84 25.88 -14.78
CA LEU A 101 -9.69 24.86 -14.18
C LEU A 101 -9.09 23.46 -14.34
N VAL A 102 -8.70 23.10 -15.57
CA VAL A 102 -8.05 21.80 -15.83
C VAL A 102 -6.82 21.66 -14.96
N PHE A 103 -5.93 22.65 -14.96
CA PHE A 103 -4.71 22.61 -14.15
C PHE A 103 -5.01 22.46 -12.65
N SER A 104 -5.95 23.24 -12.10
CA SER A 104 -6.27 23.15 -10.67
C SER A 104 -6.85 21.80 -10.29
N MET A 105 -7.73 21.25 -11.14
CA MET A 105 -8.32 19.92 -10.94
C MET A 105 -7.24 18.83 -11.04
N GLU A 106 -6.34 18.88 -12.01
CA GLU A 106 -5.22 17.94 -12.12
C GLU A 106 -4.31 17.97 -10.89
N GLN A 107 -4.00 19.17 -10.37
CA GLN A 107 -3.19 19.30 -9.14
C GLN A 107 -3.91 18.75 -7.91
N PHE A 108 -5.21 19.03 -7.76
CA PHE A 108 -6.02 18.48 -6.68
C PHE A 108 -6.01 16.96 -6.72
N MET A 109 -6.27 16.39 -7.89
CA MET A 109 -6.28 14.96 -8.10
C MET A 109 -4.92 14.32 -7.80
N LEU A 110 -3.82 14.94 -8.23
CA LEU A 110 -2.48 14.49 -7.90
C LEU A 110 -2.23 14.47 -6.39
N ALA A 111 -2.59 15.54 -5.68
CA ALA A 111 -2.42 15.61 -4.23
C ALA A 111 -3.29 14.57 -3.49
N ASP A 112 -4.55 14.45 -3.87
CA ASP A 112 -5.53 13.59 -3.22
C ASP A 112 -5.25 12.10 -3.45
N CYS A 113 -4.84 11.72 -4.67
CA CYS A 113 -4.42 10.35 -4.95
C CYS A 113 -3.13 9.97 -4.25
N SER A 114 -2.22 10.93 -4.03
CA SER A 114 -1.01 10.67 -3.26
C SER A 114 -1.33 10.29 -1.81
N GLU A 115 -2.35 10.90 -1.20
CA GLU A 115 -2.79 10.59 0.16
C GLU A 115 -3.42 9.19 0.25
N LEU A 116 -4.33 8.86 -0.68
CA LEU A 116 -4.96 7.54 -0.73
C LEU A 116 -3.94 6.43 -0.96
N ARG A 117 -3.05 6.60 -1.95
CA ARG A 117 -1.97 5.64 -2.21
C ARG A 117 -1.02 5.50 -1.03
N PHE A 118 -0.72 6.60 -0.33
CA PHE A 118 0.11 6.55 0.86
C PHE A 118 -0.56 5.78 1.99
N ARG A 119 -1.87 5.98 2.21
CA ARG A 119 -2.63 5.21 3.22
C ARG A 119 -2.66 3.73 2.88
N GLU A 120 -2.97 3.36 1.64
CA GLU A 120 -2.93 1.95 1.21
C GLU A 120 -1.53 1.33 1.35
N PHE A 121 -0.50 2.10 1.02
CA PHE A 121 0.89 1.67 1.19
C PHE A 121 1.23 1.45 2.66
N ALA A 122 0.83 2.39 3.54
CA ALA A 122 1.03 2.29 4.97
C ALA A 122 0.30 1.08 5.58
N ASP A 123 -0.94 0.81 5.16
CA ASP A 123 -1.71 -0.35 5.60
C ASP A 123 -1.04 -1.66 5.18
N LYS A 124 -0.66 -1.78 3.90
CA LYS A 124 0.08 -2.95 3.40
C LYS A 124 1.42 -3.14 4.10
N LEU A 125 2.12 -2.05 4.40
CA LEU A 125 3.38 -2.10 5.14
C LEU A 125 3.15 -2.60 6.57
N SER A 126 2.15 -2.07 7.26
CA SER A 126 1.76 -2.52 8.61
C SER A 126 1.41 -4.01 8.63
N ASP A 127 0.63 -4.47 7.65
CA ASP A 127 0.25 -5.88 7.55
C ASP A 127 1.46 -6.79 7.27
N GLY A 128 2.35 -6.37 6.36
CA GLY A 128 3.61 -7.07 6.10
C GLY A 128 4.55 -7.13 7.32
N ILE A 129 4.59 -6.06 8.12
CA ILE A 129 5.32 -6.03 9.40
C ILE A 129 4.74 -7.06 10.37
N LYS A 130 3.41 -7.09 10.56
CA LYS A 130 2.74 -8.06 11.45
C LYS A 130 2.97 -9.50 11.01
N GLU A 131 2.88 -9.76 9.71
CA GLU A 131 3.17 -11.08 9.16
C GLU A 131 4.62 -11.49 9.42
N THR A 132 5.57 -10.58 9.20
CA THR A 132 7.00 -10.81 9.49
C THR A 132 7.23 -11.07 10.98
N GLN A 133 6.58 -10.34 11.88
CA GLN A 133 6.65 -10.59 13.34
C GLN A 133 6.18 -12.01 13.70
N ASN A 134 5.10 -12.49 13.07
CA ASN A 134 4.59 -13.84 13.32
C ASN A 134 5.57 -14.90 12.81
N LEU A 135 6.13 -14.73 11.60
CA LEU A 135 7.15 -15.63 11.06
C LEU A 135 8.40 -15.67 11.96
N VAL A 136 8.85 -14.53 12.49
CA VAL A 136 9.96 -14.45 13.44
C VAL A 136 9.66 -15.24 14.72
N LYS A 137 8.43 -15.13 15.27
CA LYS A 137 8.01 -15.89 16.46
C LYS A 137 8.02 -17.40 16.18
N ASP A 138 7.54 -17.83 15.02
CA ASP A 138 7.52 -19.23 14.62
C ASP A 138 8.93 -19.79 14.47
N ILE A 139 9.83 -19.08 13.77
CA ILE A 139 11.23 -19.50 13.65
C ILE A 139 11.87 -19.58 15.04
N ARG A 140 11.64 -18.61 15.92
CA ARG A 140 12.19 -18.63 17.29
C ARG A 140 11.73 -19.85 18.07
N LYS A 141 10.46 -20.25 17.94
CA LYS A 141 9.92 -21.48 18.53
C LYS A 141 10.62 -22.72 17.97
N SER A 142 10.74 -22.85 16.64
CA SER A 142 11.44 -23.98 16.02
C SER A 142 12.91 -24.07 16.43
N THR A 143 13.58 -22.93 16.55
CA THR A 143 14.98 -22.83 16.96
C THR A 143 15.15 -23.27 18.43
N ASN A 144 14.20 -22.94 19.31
CA ASN A 144 14.16 -23.45 20.69
C ASN A 144 13.90 -24.97 20.76
N ASP A 145 12.97 -25.47 19.94
CA ASP A 145 12.68 -26.91 19.85
C ASP A 145 13.93 -27.68 19.37
N LEU A 146 14.62 -27.18 18.34
CA LEU A 146 15.88 -27.73 17.87
C LEU A 146 16.96 -27.75 18.96
N LYS A 147 17.06 -26.70 19.76
CA LYS A 147 18.01 -26.65 20.90
C LYS A 147 17.71 -27.75 21.92
N SER A 148 16.43 -28.00 22.22
CA SER A 148 16.00 -29.10 23.09
C SER A 148 16.37 -30.48 22.51
N ILE A 149 16.16 -30.68 21.21
CA ILE A 149 16.53 -31.92 20.51
C ILE A 149 18.03 -32.15 20.56
N GLN A 150 18.84 -31.13 20.24
CA GLN A 150 20.31 -31.21 20.27
C GLN A 150 20.83 -31.52 21.67
N SER A 151 20.24 -30.94 22.71
CA SER A 151 20.59 -31.26 24.10
C SER A 151 20.31 -32.71 24.44
N ARG A 152 19.18 -33.27 23.98
CA ARG A 152 18.85 -34.69 24.18
C ARG A 152 19.80 -35.60 23.39
N GLN A 153 20.13 -35.25 22.15
CA GLN A 153 21.08 -35.98 21.32
C GLN A 153 22.47 -36.02 21.98
N LYS A 154 22.91 -34.91 22.57
CA LYS A 154 24.18 -34.83 23.31
C LYS A 154 24.21 -35.74 24.52
N ILE A 155 23.12 -35.79 25.31
CA ILE A 155 23.00 -36.71 26.45
C ILE A 155 22.97 -38.16 25.97
N LEU A 156 22.27 -38.45 24.87
CA LEU A 156 22.20 -39.79 24.29
C LEU A 156 23.57 -40.28 23.81
N ALA A 157 24.31 -39.42 23.10
CA ALA A 157 25.69 -39.68 22.68
C ALA A 157 26.61 -39.94 23.87
N LEU A 158 26.49 -39.14 24.93
CA LEU A 158 27.26 -39.34 26.16
C LEU A 158 26.95 -40.69 26.82
N ASN A 159 25.67 -41.04 26.95
CA ASN A 159 25.27 -42.33 27.51
C ASN A 159 25.77 -43.51 26.67
N ALA A 160 25.71 -43.39 25.34
CA ALA A 160 26.24 -44.40 24.42
C ALA A 160 27.77 -44.54 24.55
N ASN A 161 28.50 -43.44 24.74
CA ASN A 161 29.93 -43.46 25.02
C ASN A 161 30.28 -44.16 26.34
N ILE A 162 29.50 -43.92 27.39
CA ILE A 162 29.69 -44.60 28.68
C ILE A 162 29.50 -46.10 28.53
N GLU A 163 28.44 -46.53 27.83
CA GLU A 163 28.16 -47.96 27.65
C GLU A 163 29.16 -48.64 26.71
N ALA A 164 29.63 -47.92 25.67
CA ALA A 164 30.72 -48.38 24.82
C ALA A 164 32.03 -48.58 25.60
N ALA A 165 32.39 -47.64 26.49
CA ALA A 165 33.55 -47.80 27.37
C ALA A 165 33.37 -48.98 28.34
N ARG A 166 32.15 -49.19 28.86
CA ARG A 166 31.81 -50.30 29.75
C ARG A 166 31.93 -51.67 29.08
N ALA A 167 31.60 -51.77 27.80
CA ALA A 167 31.76 -52.98 26.99
C ALA A 167 33.22 -53.28 26.60
N GLY A 168 34.17 -52.39 26.91
CA GLY A 168 35.59 -52.57 26.66
C GLY A 168 35.91 -52.72 25.17
N GLU A 169 36.68 -53.76 24.80
CA GLU A 169 37.07 -54.02 23.41
C GLU A 169 35.87 -54.21 22.47
N HIS A 170 34.78 -54.81 22.97
CA HIS A 170 33.56 -55.04 22.18
C HIS A 170 32.78 -53.74 21.90
N GLY A 171 32.99 -52.69 22.69
CA GLY A 171 32.31 -51.41 22.55
C GLY A 171 33.04 -50.37 21.70
N LYS A 172 34.28 -50.61 21.28
CA LYS A 172 35.11 -49.62 20.55
C LYS A 172 34.42 -49.03 19.32
N GLY A 173 33.77 -49.86 18.51
CA GLY A 173 33.04 -49.40 17.31
C GLY A 173 31.85 -48.50 17.66
N PHE A 174 31.11 -48.83 18.72
CA PHE A 174 29.99 -48.01 19.19
C PHE A 174 30.45 -46.68 19.80
N GLY A 175 31.61 -46.65 20.45
CA GLY A 175 32.21 -45.42 20.98
C GLY A 175 32.53 -44.41 19.87
N VAL A 176 33.10 -44.87 18.75
CA VAL A 176 33.38 -43.98 17.60
C VAL A 176 32.11 -43.36 17.03
N VAL A 177 31.03 -44.15 16.91
CA VAL A 177 29.73 -43.63 16.44
C VAL A 177 29.14 -42.64 17.43
N ALA A 178 29.19 -42.94 18.73
CA ALA A 178 28.67 -42.07 19.77
C ALA A 178 29.43 -40.73 19.84
N ASP A 179 30.76 -40.73 19.69
CA ASP A 179 31.56 -39.52 19.56
C ASP A 179 31.14 -38.67 18.34
N GLU A 180 30.93 -39.30 17.18
CA GLU A 180 30.51 -38.58 15.96
C GLU A 180 29.10 -37.97 16.13
N VAL A 181 28.16 -38.68 16.75
CA VAL A 181 26.83 -38.13 17.08
C VAL A 181 26.94 -36.95 18.05
N GLY A 182 27.84 -37.01 19.03
CA GLY A 182 28.14 -35.90 19.93
C GLY A 182 28.64 -34.67 19.18
N ARG A 183 29.63 -34.85 18.28
CA ARG A 183 30.17 -33.76 17.45
C ARG A 183 29.13 -33.17 16.51
N LEU A 184 28.28 -34.00 15.91
CA LEU A 184 27.18 -33.54 15.06
C LEU A 184 26.17 -32.71 15.86
N SER A 185 25.86 -33.13 17.09
CA SER A 185 24.96 -32.39 17.99
C SER A 185 25.53 -31.00 18.33
N ASP A 186 26.82 -30.93 18.64
CA ASP A 186 27.51 -29.66 18.94
C ASP A 186 27.57 -28.74 17.71
N SER A 187 27.91 -29.28 16.54
CA SER A 187 27.93 -28.53 15.28
C SER A 187 26.54 -28.00 14.93
N SER A 188 25.51 -28.83 15.07
CA SER A 188 24.10 -28.44 14.87
C SER A 188 23.70 -27.32 15.82
N SER A 189 24.14 -27.37 17.08
CA SER A 189 23.85 -26.33 18.08
C SER A 189 24.48 -24.99 17.71
N ALA A 190 25.74 -25.00 17.25
CA ALA A 190 26.40 -23.78 16.78
C ALA A 190 25.70 -23.14 15.57
N VAL A 191 25.15 -23.94 14.65
CA VAL A 191 24.35 -23.43 13.52
C VAL A 191 23.03 -22.83 14.02
N ASN A 192 22.37 -23.51 14.96
CA ASN A 192 21.10 -23.06 15.54
C ASN A 192 21.24 -21.74 16.32
N GLU A 193 22.38 -21.53 16.99
CA GLU A 193 22.71 -20.24 17.63
C GLU A 193 22.89 -19.11 16.60
N LYS A 194 23.53 -19.38 15.46
CA LYS A 194 23.65 -18.41 14.37
C LYS A 194 22.28 -18.03 13.80
N ILE A 195 21.38 -19.01 13.62
CA ILE A 195 19.99 -18.76 13.21
C ILE A 195 19.29 -17.87 14.25
N SER A 196 19.42 -18.20 15.53
CA SER A 196 18.84 -17.39 16.62
C SER A 196 19.29 -15.93 16.57
N ALA A 197 20.58 -15.69 16.31
CA ALA A 197 21.13 -14.35 16.21
C ALA A 197 20.58 -13.58 14.99
N VAL A 198 20.44 -14.24 13.83
CA VAL A 198 19.83 -13.63 12.64
C VAL A 198 18.37 -13.29 12.89
N VAL A 199 17.60 -14.21 13.50
CA VAL A 199 16.18 -14.00 13.86
C VAL A 199 16.03 -12.83 14.82
N LYS A 200 16.94 -12.69 15.80
CA LYS A 200 16.95 -11.55 16.71
C LYS A 200 17.15 -10.23 15.95
N ARG A 201 18.10 -10.17 15.02
CA ARG A 201 18.34 -8.98 14.18
C ARG A 201 17.14 -8.63 13.31
N ILE A 202 16.46 -9.64 12.73
CA ILE A 202 15.23 -9.41 11.96
C ILE A 202 14.16 -8.82 12.89
N SER A 203 13.99 -9.36 14.10
CA SER A 203 13.04 -8.84 15.08
C SER A 203 13.31 -7.38 15.45
N GLU A 204 14.57 -7.00 15.65
CA GLU A 204 14.98 -5.62 15.96
C GLU A 204 14.61 -4.67 14.82
N VAL A 205 14.90 -5.05 13.57
CA VAL A 205 14.53 -4.27 12.38
C VAL A 205 13.02 -4.11 12.29
N VAL A 206 12.26 -5.19 12.51
CA VAL A 206 10.80 -5.18 12.43
C VAL A 206 10.17 -4.29 13.51
N ILE A 207 10.71 -4.30 14.73
CA ILE A 207 10.26 -3.40 15.83
C ILE A 207 10.56 -1.94 15.47
N SER A 208 11.75 -1.66 14.91
CA SER A 208 12.08 -0.30 14.47
C SER A 208 11.14 0.22 13.37
N LEU A 209 10.60 -0.68 12.54
CA LEU A 209 9.64 -0.35 11.49
C LEU A 209 8.21 -0.20 12.01
N SER A 210 7.82 -0.91 13.08
CA SER A 210 6.48 -0.80 13.68
C SER A 210 6.30 0.47 14.51
N GLY A 211 7.37 1.23 14.76
CA GLY A 211 7.31 2.45 15.57
C GLY A 211 7.01 2.21 17.05
N GLU A 212 7.07 0.95 17.50
CA GLU A 212 7.01 0.60 18.91
C GLU A 212 8.39 0.90 19.51
N GLU A 213 8.46 1.90 20.39
CA GLU A 213 9.65 2.13 21.20
C GLU A 213 9.97 0.84 21.97
N ILE A 214 11.24 0.47 21.96
CA ILE A 214 11.76 -0.65 22.74
C ILE A 214 11.54 -0.29 24.22
N GLU A 215 10.43 -0.73 24.80
CA GLU A 215 10.36 -0.89 26.25
C GLU A 215 11.33 -2.02 26.60
N GLU A 216 12.54 -1.60 26.89
CA GLU A 216 13.61 -2.42 27.44
C GLU A 216 13.08 -3.01 28.76
N GLN A 217 12.62 -4.27 28.72
CA GLN A 217 12.29 -5.00 29.93
C GLN A 217 13.59 -5.27 30.70
N ALA A 218 13.82 -4.42 31.71
CA ALA A 218 14.86 -4.52 32.72
C ALA A 218 14.69 -5.74 33.64
#